data_AF-A0A6N6WT89-F1
#
_entry.id   AF-A0A6N6WT89-F1
#
_cell.length_a   1.000
_cell.length_b   1.000
_cell.length_c   1.000
_cell.angle_alpha   90.00
_cell.angle_beta   90.00
_cell.angle_gamma   90.00
#
_symmetry.space_group_name_H-M   'P 1'
#
loop_
_entity.id
_entity.type
_entity.pdbx_description
1 polymer ?
#
loop_
_entity_poly.entity_id
_entity_poly.type
_entity_poly.pdbx_seq_one_letter_code
_entity_poly.pdbx_strand_id
1 'polypeptide(L)'
;MEGPWLIPDDAKLHRKLLRWYSSVQTGMAELIPVAQQWQTEEPESEDARYYLCAQRLYCGEGESLLADLCAYWESYPSTQADNLLLQWSKRHCPDYFALLVMVIEARSMVDAQGQPLKYVPGESARTRLLWAEILHSGKLSPLGQSFIESLFFKRKAWAWWKSRVGSETEQDSPFLDLYRVAEQVVLEAFPKQEMLARLNTRLEGGDAHPLEAIVTRMLLTKVKLEPEDEDVDEPTPENHEEKNDEGEKPQSITSIIKISLTVLVIGYALGKIAMLYS
;
A
#
# COMPACT_ATOMS: atom_id res chain seq x y z
N MET A 1 -11.97 -42.59 10.46
CA MET A 1 -13.44 -42.61 10.34
C MET A 1 -13.80 -41.33 9.63
N GLU A 2 -14.14 -41.33 8.34
CA GLU A 2 -14.47 -40.08 7.65
C GLU A 2 -15.66 -40.31 6.72
N GLY A 3 -16.85 -40.20 7.30
CA GLY A 3 -18.06 -39.85 6.56
C GLY A 3 -18.35 -38.36 6.75
N PRO A 4 -19.19 -37.76 5.91
CA PRO A 4 -19.57 -36.36 6.04
C PRO A 4 -20.20 -36.11 7.41
N TRP A 5 -19.87 -34.97 8.01
CA TRP A 5 -20.44 -34.58 9.29
C TRP A 5 -21.92 -34.23 9.12
N LEU A 6 -22.77 -34.80 9.97
CA LEU A 6 -24.19 -34.42 10.02
C LEU A 6 -24.33 -33.13 10.83
N ILE A 7 -24.68 -32.04 10.15
CA ILE A 7 -24.99 -30.75 10.79
C ILE A 7 -26.50 -30.71 11.07
N PRO A 8 -26.94 -30.61 12.34
CA PRO A 8 -28.36 -30.48 12.67
C PRO A 8 -28.95 -29.23 12.03
N ASP A 9 -30.23 -29.30 11.64
CA ASP A 9 -30.97 -28.15 11.12
C ASP A 9 -31.38 -27.20 12.26
N ASP A 10 -30.42 -26.37 12.70
CA ASP A 10 -30.59 -25.36 13.75
C ASP A 10 -29.76 -24.11 13.40
N ALA A 11 -30.46 -23.05 12.97
CA ALA A 11 -29.85 -21.79 12.56
C ALA A 11 -28.98 -21.14 13.66
N LYS A 12 -29.31 -21.30 14.96
CA LYS A 12 -28.48 -20.76 16.05
C LYS A 12 -27.19 -21.56 16.20
N LEU A 13 -27.25 -22.88 16.03
CA LEU A 13 -26.08 -23.74 16.04
C LEU A 13 -25.19 -23.46 14.82
N HIS A 14 -25.78 -23.32 13.63
CA HIS A 14 -25.09 -22.97 12.39
C HIS A 14 -24.22 -21.71 12.55
N ARG A 15 -24.80 -20.62 13.05
CA ARG A 15 -24.07 -19.36 13.29
C ARG A 15 -22.91 -19.54 14.27
N LYS A 16 -23.08 -20.36 15.32
CA LYS A 16 -22.02 -20.67 16.29
C LYS A 16 -20.89 -21.50 15.66
N LEU A 17 -21.23 -22.47 14.82
CA LEU A 17 -20.24 -23.30 14.12
C LEU A 17 -19.42 -22.46 13.14
N LEU A 18 -20.08 -21.64 12.31
CA LEU A 18 -19.41 -20.72 11.38
C LEU A 18 -18.44 -19.78 12.12
N ARG A 19 -18.87 -19.21 13.24
CA ARG A 19 -18.04 -18.39 14.13
C ARG A 19 -16.83 -19.14 14.65
N TRP A 20 -17.04 -20.34 15.20
CA TRP A 20 -15.99 -21.12 15.83
C TRP A 20 -14.94 -21.57 14.80
N TYR A 21 -15.36 -22.20 13.71
CA TYR A 21 -14.45 -22.66 12.65
C TYR A 21 -13.67 -21.51 12.01
N SER A 22 -14.33 -20.36 11.80
CA SER A 22 -13.65 -19.17 11.27
C SER A 22 -12.66 -18.56 12.27
N SER A 23 -12.93 -18.62 13.58
CA SER A 23 -12.00 -18.12 14.61
C SER A 23 -10.70 -18.94 14.70
N VAL A 24 -10.77 -20.23 14.38
CA VAL A 24 -9.61 -21.13 14.31
C VAL A 24 -9.09 -21.30 12.87
N GLN A 25 -9.56 -20.46 11.94
CA GLN A 25 -9.13 -20.42 10.54
C GLN A 25 -9.16 -21.79 9.85
N THR A 26 -10.18 -22.59 10.16
CA THR A 26 -10.36 -23.94 9.63
C THR A 26 -11.67 -24.03 8.87
N GLY A 27 -11.64 -24.64 7.69
CA GLY A 27 -12.81 -24.82 6.84
C GLY A 27 -13.50 -26.14 7.14
N MET A 28 -14.83 -26.14 7.05
CA MET A 28 -15.65 -27.33 7.06
C MET A 28 -16.56 -27.29 5.84
N ALA A 29 -16.38 -28.23 4.92
CA ALA A 29 -17.09 -28.20 3.63
C ALA A 29 -18.61 -28.23 3.82
N GLU A 30 -19.10 -28.95 4.83
CA GLU A 30 -20.51 -29.04 5.20
C GLU A 30 -21.10 -27.71 5.71
N LEU A 31 -20.27 -26.76 6.15
CA LEU A 31 -20.70 -25.42 6.52
C LEU A 31 -20.83 -24.46 5.33
N ILE A 32 -20.32 -24.80 4.15
CA ILE A 32 -20.45 -23.94 2.96
C ILE A 32 -21.94 -23.76 2.56
N PRO A 33 -22.76 -24.83 2.40
CA PRO A 33 -24.18 -24.67 2.10
C PRO A 33 -24.93 -23.86 3.16
N VAL A 34 -24.56 -24.04 4.44
CA VAL A 34 -25.12 -23.29 5.57
C VAL A 34 -24.80 -21.79 5.45
N ALA A 35 -23.55 -21.44 5.14
CA ALA A 35 -23.15 -20.05 4.94
C ALA A 35 -23.81 -19.43 3.70
N GLN A 36 -23.95 -20.20 2.61
CA GLN A 36 -24.64 -19.77 1.39
C GLN A 36 -26.12 -19.49 1.66
N GLN A 37 -26.79 -20.36 2.41
CA GLN A 37 -28.17 -20.17 2.80
C GLN A 37 -28.33 -18.89 3.63
N TRP A 38 -27.47 -18.68 4.63
CA TRP A 38 -27.51 -17.45 5.43
C TRP A 38 -27.28 -16.19 4.58
N GLN A 39 -26.31 -16.21 3.66
CA GLN A 39 -26.09 -15.09 2.73
C GLN A 39 -27.29 -14.84 1.79
N THR A 40 -28.05 -15.88 1.45
CA THR A 40 -29.24 -15.77 0.62
C THR A 40 -30.41 -15.18 1.40
N GLU A 41 -30.58 -15.58 2.65
CA GLU A 41 -31.62 -15.08 3.56
C GLU A 41 -31.36 -13.65 4.01
N GLU A 42 -30.09 -13.28 4.22
CA GLU A 42 -29.65 -11.98 4.70
C GLU A 42 -28.58 -11.37 3.77
N PRO A 43 -28.94 -10.92 2.55
CA PRO A 43 -27.96 -10.48 1.53
C PRO A 43 -27.12 -9.26 1.95
N GLU A 44 -27.70 -8.39 2.79
CA GLU A 44 -27.06 -7.19 3.34
C GLU A 44 -26.25 -7.46 4.61
N SER A 45 -26.23 -8.70 5.11
CA SER A 45 -25.50 -9.05 6.33
C SER A 45 -24.00 -9.21 6.07
N GLU A 46 -23.22 -8.32 6.67
CA GLU A 46 -21.76 -8.36 6.63
C GLU A 46 -21.21 -9.67 7.25
N ASP A 47 -21.81 -10.10 8.37
CA ASP A 47 -21.48 -11.36 9.04
C ASP A 47 -21.69 -12.54 8.08
N ALA A 48 -22.84 -12.60 7.40
CA ALA A 48 -23.15 -13.70 6.48
C ALA A 48 -22.14 -13.75 5.33
N ARG A 49 -21.79 -12.58 4.77
CA ARG A 49 -20.85 -12.47 3.66
C ARG A 49 -19.43 -12.87 4.08
N TYR A 50 -19.01 -12.41 5.26
CA TYR A 50 -17.75 -12.78 5.87
C TYR A 50 -17.64 -14.29 6.05
N TYR A 51 -18.63 -14.93 6.70
CA TYR A 51 -18.55 -16.36 7.01
C TYR A 51 -18.60 -17.23 5.76
N LEU A 52 -19.33 -16.82 4.72
CA LEU A 52 -19.29 -17.50 3.42
C LEU A 52 -17.91 -17.44 2.79
N CYS A 53 -17.31 -16.25 2.69
CA CYS A 53 -15.97 -16.08 2.13
C CYS A 53 -14.92 -16.84 2.96
N ALA A 54 -15.02 -16.77 4.28
CA ALA A 54 -14.11 -17.45 5.20
C ALA A 54 -14.16 -18.98 5.05
N GLN A 55 -15.35 -19.59 5.03
CA GLN A 55 -15.45 -21.04 4.86
C GLN A 55 -14.91 -21.52 3.52
N ARG A 56 -15.22 -20.80 2.43
CA ARG A 56 -14.68 -21.10 1.09
C ARG A 56 -13.15 -21.00 1.07
N LEU A 57 -12.59 -19.93 1.65
CA LEU A 57 -11.14 -19.74 1.75
C LEU A 57 -10.47 -20.86 2.55
N TYR A 58 -10.99 -21.16 3.75
CA TYR A 58 -10.38 -22.14 4.65
C TYR A 58 -10.57 -23.59 4.16
N CYS A 59 -11.59 -23.86 3.35
CA CYS A 59 -11.72 -25.11 2.60
C CYS A 59 -10.79 -25.19 1.38
N GLY A 60 -10.02 -24.13 1.08
CA GLY A 60 -9.00 -24.11 0.05
C GLY A 60 -9.50 -23.76 -1.35
N GLU A 61 -10.64 -23.08 -1.46
CA GLU A 61 -11.10 -22.57 -2.75
C GLU A 61 -10.09 -21.56 -3.34
N GLY A 62 -9.69 -21.78 -4.60
CA GLY A 62 -8.67 -21.00 -5.29
C GLY A 62 -9.25 -19.80 -6.07
N GLU A 63 -8.94 -19.73 -7.36
CA GLU A 63 -9.28 -18.59 -8.24
C GLU A 63 -10.78 -18.26 -8.30
N SER A 64 -11.67 -19.25 -8.18
CA SER A 64 -13.12 -19.01 -8.21
C SER A 64 -13.63 -18.16 -7.06
N LEU A 65 -12.87 -18.05 -5.97
CA LEU A 65 -13.22 -17.24 -4.80
C LEU A 65 -12.76 -15.77 -4.93
N LEU A 66 -11.78 -15.48 -5.80
CA LEU A 66 -11.13 -14.18 -5.84
C LEU A 66 -12.12 -13.04 -6.12
N ALA A 67 -13.04 -13.22 -7.08
CA ALA A 67 -14.02 -12.20 -7.43
C ALA A 67 -14.90 -11.82 -6.24
N ASP A 68 -15.35 -12.81 -5.45
CA ASP A 68 -16.18 -12.58 -4.28
C ASP A 68 -15.41 -11.92 -3.14
N LEU A 69 -14.13 -12.27 -2.95
CA LEU A 69 -13.26 -11.61 -1.99
C LEU A 69 -13.02 -10.14 -2.34
N CYS A 70 -12.74 -9.85 -3.61
CA CYS A 70 -12.59 -8.48 -4.10
C CYS A 70 -13.88 -7.69 -3.92
N ALA A 71 -15.03 -8.24 -4.33
CA ALA A 71 -16.33 -7.60 -4.17
C ALA A 71 -16.67 -7.34 -2.70
N TYR A 72 -16.41 -8.31 -1.82
CA TYR A 72 -16.59 -8.14 -0.38
C TYR A 72 -15.69 -7.02 0.16
N TRP A 73 -14.40 -7.02 -0.18
CA TRP A 73 -13.44 -6.01 0.25
C TRP A 73 -13.77 -4.59 -0.23
N GLU A 74 -14.25 -4.45 -1.47
CA GLU A 74 -14.67 -3.16 -2.04
C GLU A 74 -15.98 -2.66 -1.42
N SER A 75 -16.95 -3.55 -1.19
CA SER A 75 -18.23 -3.19 -0.58
C SER A 75 -18.14 -2.87 0.90
N TYR A 76 -17.25 -3.55 1.62
CA TYR A 76 -17.09 -3.39 3.07
C TYR A 76 -15.62 -3.46 3.53
N PRO A 77 -14.88 -2.36 3.33
CA PRO A 77 -13.53 -2.16 3.86
C PRO A 77 -13.42 -2.44 5.37
N SER A 78 -12.85 -3.58 5.75
CA SER A 78 -12.71 -3.97 7.16
C SER A 78 -11.46 -4.82 7.39
N THR A 79 -10.99 -4.89 8.64
CA THR A 79 -9.88 -5.77 9.04
C THR A 79 -10.16 -7.24 8.71
N GLN A 80 -11.43 -7.65 8.75
CA GLN A 80 -11.84 -9.01 8.38
C GLN A 80 -11.68 -9.25 6.88
N ALA A 81 -12.21 -8.36 6.04
CA ALA A 81 -12.05 -8.44 4.59
C ALA A 81 -10.57 -8.38 4.19
N ASP A 82 -9.78 -7.51 4.83
CA ASP A 82 -8.34 -7.42 4.62
C ASP A 82 -7.64 -8.76 4.87
N ASN A 83 -7.96 -9.41 6.00
CA ASN A 83 -7.34 -10.68 6.36
C ASN A 83 -7.67 -11.79 5.36
N LEU A 84 -8.92 -11.87 4.88
CA LEU A 84 -9.30 -12.88 3.89
C LEU A 84 -8.58 -12.66 2.56
N LEU A 85 -8.55 -11.43 2.06
CA LEU A 85 -7.88 -11.09 0.80
C LEU A 85 -6.36 -11.32 0.88
N LEU A 86 -5.74 -10.91 2.00
CA LEU A 86 -4.31 -11.13 2.25
C LEU A 86 -3.96 -12.61 2.36
N GLN A 87 -4.77 -13.41 3.07
CA GLN A 87 -4.53 -14.85 3.19
C GLN A 87 -4.66 -15.56 1.85
N TRP A 88 -5.67 -15.21 1.05
CA TRP A 88 -5.81 -15.72 -0.31
C TRP A 88 -4.60 -15.33 -1.16
N SER A 89 -4.25 -14.05 -1.22
CA SER A 89 -3.11 -13.56 -2.01
C SER A 89 -1.79 -14.21 -1.61
N LYS A 90 -1.53 -14.37 -0.31
CA LYS A 90 -0.32 -15.03 0.20
C LYS A 90 -0.16 -16.47 -0.30
N ARG A 91 -1.28 -17.16 -0.56
CA ARG A 91 -1.30 -18.55 -1.01
C ARG A 91 -1.21 -18.66 -2.53
N HIS A 92 -1.92 -17.80 -3.25
CA HIS A 92 -2.14 -17.95 -4.70
C HIS A 92 -1.27 -17.02 -5.55
N CYS A 93 -1.02 -15.80 -5.09
CA CYS A 93 -0.31 -14.77 -5.85
C CYS A 93 0.49 -13.84 -4.90
N PRO A 94 1.60 -14.35 -4.34
CA PRO A 94 2.38 -13.65 -3.31
C PRO A 94 2.91 -12.29 -3.77
N ASP A 95 3.11 -12.08 -5.07
CA ASP A 95 3.55 -10.80 -5.62
C ASP A 95 2.48 -9.70 -5.55
N TYR A 96 1.20 -10.02 -5.35
CA TYR A 96 0.21 -8.98 -5.00
C TYR A 96 0.18 -8.70 -3.49
N PHE A 97 0.63 -9.63 -2.64
CA PHE A 97 0.50 -9.52 -1.19
C PHE A 97 1.20 -8.28 -0.65
N ALA A 98 2.43 -8.02 -1.09
CA ALA A 98 3.21 -6.86 -0.65
C ALA A 98 2.51 -5.53 -0.97
N LEU A 99 1.94 -5.43 -2.17
CA LEU A 99 1.21 -4.28 -2.68
C LEU A 99 -0.15 -4.11 -1.97
N LEU A 100 -0.86 -5.21 -1.70
CA LEU A 100 -2.11 -5.19 -0.94
C LEU A 100 -1.89 -4.70 0.49
N VAL A 101 -0.83 -5.15 1.16
CA VAL A 101 -0.47 -4.67 2.51
C VAL A 101 -0.27 -3.15 2.52
N MET A 102 0.44 -2.62 1.52
CA MET A 102 0.63 -1.17 1.35
C MET A 102 -0.72 -0.45 1.15
N VAL A 103 -1.55 -0.94 0.23
CA VAL A 103 -2.86 -0.33 -0.08
C VAL A 103 -3.80 -0.35 1.12
N ILE A 104 -3.82 -1.45 1.88
CA ILE A 104 -4.62 -1.60 3.10
C ILE A 104 -4.16 -0.61 4.19
N GLU A 105 -2.85 -0.46 4.37
CA GLU A 105 -2.29 0.52 5.30
C GLU A 105 -2.66 1.94 4.87
N ALA A 106 -2.44 2.28 3.60
CA ALA A 106 -2.72 3.60 3.05
C ALA A 106 -4.20 4.00 3.17
N ARG A 107 -5.13 3.05 3.02
CA ARG A 107 -6.57 3.26 3.23
C ARG A 107 -6.91 3.58 4.69
N SER A 108 -6.15 3.02 5.62
CA SER A 108 -6.38 3.21 7.06
C SER A 108 -5.81 4.53 7.59
N MET A 109 -5.01 5.24 6.79
CA MET A 109 -4.43 6.54 7.15
C MET A 109 -5.37 7.68 6.78
N VAL A 110 -6.31 7.95 7.68
CA VAL A 110 -7.27 9.05 7.58
C VAL A 110 -7.30 9.86 8.87
N ASP A 111 -7.68 11.14 8.78
CA ASP A 111 -7.89 11.98 9.94
C ASP A 111 -9.21 11.67 10.67
N ALA A 112 -9.51 12.43 11.72
CA ALA A 112 -10.74 12.25 12.50
C ALA A 112 -12.03 12.53 11.69
N GLN A 113 -11.91 13.18 10.54
CA GLN A 113 -12.99 13.52 9.60
C GLN A 113 -13.04 12.53 8.42
N GLY A 114 -12.18 11.50 8.42
CA GLY A 114 -12.08 10.53 7.35
C GLY A 114 -11.33 11.03 6.11
N GLN A 115 -10.67 12.18 6.17
CA GLN A 115 -9.88 12.69 5.06
C GLN A 115 -8.54 11.95 4.94
N PRO A 116 -8.08 11.62 3.73
CA PRO A 116 -6.81 10.94 3.53
C PRO A 116 -5.63 11.71 4.13
N LEU A 117 -4.83 11.05 4.95
CA LEU A 117 -3.55 11.57 5.41
C LEU A 117 -2.44 11.24 4.41
N LYS A 118 -1.30 11.93 4.59
CA LYS A 118 -0.04 11.60 3.93
C LYS A 118 0.34 10.16 4.28
N TYR A 119 0.57 9.34 3.25
CA TYR A 119 0.93 7.94 3.46
C TYR A 119 2.37 7.82 3.98
N VAL A 120 2.55 7.13 5.10
CA VAL A 120 3.88 6.78 5.63
C VAL A 120 4.00 5.25 5.64
N PRO A 121 4.72 4.64 4.69
CA PRO A 121 4.80 3.20 4.59
C PRO A 121 5.39 2.55 5.84
N GLY A 122 4.73 1.48 6.28
CA GLY A 122 5.14 0.71 7.43
C GLY A 122 5.09 1.53 8.71
N GLU A 123 4.23 2.53 8.83
CA GLU A 123 3.97 3.19 10.12
C GLU A 123 3.36 2.20 11.12
N SER A 124 2.50 1.31 10.63
CA SER A 124 1.84 0.29 11.45
C SER A 124 2.75 -0.91 11.71
N ALA A 125 2.78 -1.36 12.97
CA ALA A 125 3.45 -2.60 13.37
C ALA A 125 2.88 -3.82 12.64
N ARG A 126 1.57 -3.82 12.32
CA ARG A 126 0.92 -4.89 11.54
C ARG A 126 1.52 -4.97 10.14
N THR A 127 1.67 -3.84 9.45
CA THR A 127 2.25 -3.76 8.11
C THR A 127 3.67 -4.30 8.09
N ARG A 128 4.53 -3.84 9.01
CA ARG A 128 5.91 -4.32 9.14
C ARG A 128 5.98 -5.82 9.38
N LEU A 129 5.10 -6.35 10.24
CA LEU A 129 5.05 -7.79 10.51
C LEU A 129 4.63 -8.60 9.28
N LEU A 130 3.59 -8.14 8.55
CA LEU A 130 3.11 -8.82 7.34
C LEU A 130 4.19 -8.81 6.24
N TRP A 131 4.88 -7.69 6.04
CA TRP A 131 6.00 -7.60 5.11
C TRP A 131 7.18 -8.49 5.51
N ALA A 132 7.57 -8.50 6.78
CA ALA A 132 8.60 -9.40 7.27
C ALA A 132 8.22 -10.87 7.06
N GLU A 133 6.96 -11.23 7.34
CA GLU A 133 6.46 -12.58 7.19
C GLU A 133 6.52 -13.05 5.72
N ILE A 134 6.07 -12.24 4.77
CA ILE A 134 6.11 -12.61 3.35
C ILE A 134 7.55 -12.67 2.82
N LEU A 135 8.45 -11.78 3.26
CA LEU A 135 9.88 -11.86 2.93
C LEU A 135 10.49 -13.17 3.42
N HIS A 136 10.21 -13.55 4.67
CA HIS A 136 10.71 -14.81 5.24
C HIS A 136 10.09 -16.06 4.62
N SER A 137 8.93 -15.95 3.97
CA SER A 137 8.27 -17.08 3.32
C SER A 137 9.03 -17.62 2.10
N GLY A 138 9.92 -16.83 1.50
CA GLY A 138 10.66 -17.18 0.28
C GLY A 138 9.80 -17.25 -0.98
N LYS A 139 8.53 -16.81 -0.93
CA LYS A 139 7.57 -16.90 -2.04
C LYS A 139 7.53 -15.69 -2.96
N LEU A 140 8.12 -14.57 -2.57
CA LEU A 140 8.12 -13.34 -3.36
C LEU A 140 9.12 -13.41 -4.52
N SER A 141 8.73 -12.84 -5.65
CA SER A 141 9.65 -12.51 -6.74
C SER A 141 10.76 -11.55 -6.27
N PRO A 142 11.89 -11.48 -7.00
CA PRO A 142 12.93 -10.49 -6.73
C PRO A 142 12.39 -9.05 -6.71
N LEU A 143 11.42 -8.74 -7.58
CA LEU A 143 10.72 -7.46 -7.63
C LEU A 143 10.00 -7.15 -6.32
N GLY A 144 9.19 -8.09 -5.82
CA GLY A 144 8.47 -7.94 -4.56
C GLY A 144 9.39 -7.85 -3.34
N GLN A 145 10.51 -8.59 -3.35
CA GLN A 145 11.54 -8.48 -2.32
C GLN A 145 12.19 -7.10 -2.33
N SER A 146 12.63 -6.62 -3.50
CA SER A 146 13.25 -5.31 -3.65
C SER A 146 12.31 -4.17 -3.23
N PHE A 147 11.01 -4.30 -3.55
CA PHE A 147 9.99 -3.34 -3.13
C PHE A 147 9.91 -3.25 -1.61
N ILE A 148 9.71 -4.37 -0.91
CA ILE A 148 9.62 -4.34 0.56
C ILE A 148 10.93 -3.84 1.20
N GLU A 149 12.09 -4.22 0.65
CA GLU A 149 13.38 -3.70 1.11
C GLU A 149 13.48 -2.17 0.95
N SER A 150 12.97 -1.60 -0.15
CA SER A 150 13.00 -0.14 -0.34
C SER A 150 12.15 0.59 0.69
N LEU A 151 11.02 -0.02 1.11
CA LEU A 151 10.13 0.50 2.15
C LEU A 151 10.75 0.45 3.55
N PHE A 152 11.39 -0.67 3.93
CA PHE A 152 12.00 -0.80 5.25
C PHE A 152 13.19 0.13 5.46
N PHE A 153 14.03 0.31 4.43
CA PHE A 153 15.30 0.98 4.58
C PHE A 153 15.28 2.48 4.25
N LYS A 154 14.09 3.09 4.02
CA LYS A 154 13.91 4.50 3.61
C LYS A 154 15.09 4.98 2.79
N ARG A 155 15.29 4.37 1.62
CA ARG A 155 16.38 4.77 0.73
C ARG A 155 16.22 6.26 0.46
N LYS A 156 17.17 7.09 0.93
CA LYS A 156 17.26 8.51 0.54
C LYS A 156 17.10 8.58 -0.97
N ALA A 157 16.34 9.54 -1.50
CA ALA A 157 16.05 9.69 -2.93
C ALA A 157 17.28 9.53 -3.86
N TRP A 158 18.48 9.87 -3.39
CA TRP A 158 19.76 9.66 -4.08
C TRP A 158 20.17 8.19 -4.33
N ALA A 159 19.57 7.21 -3.65
CA ALA A 159 19.79 5.77 -3.85
C ALA A 159 18.84 5.16 -4.91
N TRP A 160 17.98 5.97 -5.53
CA TRP A 160 17.06 5.59 -6.62
C TRP A 160 17.79 5.08 -7.87
N TRP A 161 18.96 5.63 -8.22
CA TRP A 161 19.80 5.10 -9.32
C TRP A 161 20.26 3.65 -9.06
N LYS A 162 20.26 3.20 -7.81
CA LYS A 162 20.58 1.82 -7.40
C LYS A 162 19.33 1.03 -6.99
N SER A 163 18.13 1.45 -7.41
CA SER A 163 16.93 0.61 -7.24
C SER A 163 17.16 -0.72 -7.95
N ARG A 164 16.97 -1.83 -7.22
CA ARG A 164 17.10 -3.19 -7.77
C ARG A 164 15.84 -3.64 -8.51
N VAL A 165 14.77 -2.81 -8.53
CA VAL A 165 13.55 -2.93 -9.36
C VAL A 165 13.87 -2.70 -10.87
N GLY A 166 15.06 -3.10 -11.30
CA GLY A 166 15.64 -2.71 -12.58
C GLY A 166 17.01 -3.29 -12.90
N SER A 167 17.68 -4.04 -12.01
CA SER A 167 18.94 -4.69 -12.39
C SER A 167 18.67 -6.04 -13.05
N GLU A 168 18.47 -5.97 -14.38
CA GLU A 168 18.79 -7.00 -15.38
C GLU A 168 18.25 -8.41 -15.11
N THR A 169 16.93 -8.57 -15.28
CA THR A 169 16.19 -9.78 -15.74
C THR A 169 14.67 -9.56 -15.75
N GLU A 170 14.18 -8.37 -15.36
CA GLU A 170 12.75 -8.09 -15.10
C GLU A 170 12.00 -7.27 -16.18
N GLN A 171 12.60 -6.98 -17.34
CA GLN A 171 11.92 -6.19 -18.40
C GLN A 171 10.61 -6.83 -18.92
N ASP A 172 10.40 -8.12 -18.68
CA ASP A 172 9.22 -8.88 -19.11
C ASP A 172 8.21 -9.18 -17.98
N SER A 173 8.43 -8.68 -16.76
CA SER A 173 7.49 -8.94 -15.66
C SER A 173 6.19 -8.12 -15.83
N PRO A 174 5.00 -8.75 -15.84
CA PRO A 174 3.73 -8.03 -15.94
C PRO A 174 3.45 -7.14 -14.72
N PHE A 175 4.22 -7.32 -13.63
CA PHE A 175 4.10 -6.56 -12.39
C PHE A 175 5.04 -5.34 -12.33
N LEU A 176 5.96 -5.18 -13.28
CA LEU A 176 7.01 -4.16 -13.21
C LEU A 176 6.44 -2.74 -13.08
N ASP A 177 5.49 -2.39 -13.95
CA ASP A 177 4.83 -1.08 -13.91
C ASP A 177 4.08 -0.88 -12.59
N LEU A 178 3.41 -1.93 -12.09
CA LEU A 178 2.65 -1.87 -10.85
C LEU A 178 3.54 -1.59 -9.63
N TYR A 179 4.67 -2.30 -9.52
CA TYR A 179 5.63 -2.10 -8.43
C TYR A 179 6.36 -0.77 -8.53
N ARG A 180 6.70 -0.31 -9.74
CA ARG A 180 7.35 1.00 -9.93
C ARG A 180 6.44 2.14 -9.55
N VAL A 181 5.18 2.11 -10.00
CA VAL A 181 4.21 3.13 -9.64
C VAL A 181 3.97 3.10 -8.13
N ALA A 182 3.82 1.91 -7.52
CA ALA A 182 3.68 1.79 -6.07
C ALA A 182 4.87 2.39 -5.31
N GLU A 183 6.10 2.05 -5.70
CA GLU A 183 7.32 2.59 -5.09
C GLU A 183 7.39 4.12 -5.25
N GLN A 184 7.02 4.66 -6.42
CA GLN A 184 7.04 6.10 -6.69
C GLN A 184 6.01 6.88 -5.88
N VAL A 185 4.77 6.39 -5.82
CA VAL A 185 3.69 6.97 -4.99
C VAL A 185 4.11 7.00 -3.51
N VAL A 186 4.81 5.97 -3.06
CA VAL A 186 5.33 5.89 -1.70
C VAL A 186 6.45 6.90 -1.44
N LEU A 187 7.37 7.04 -2.39
CA LEU A 187 8.55 7.88 -2.24
C LEU A 187 8.30 9.35 -2.58
N GLU A 188 7.04 9.75 -2.75
CA GLU A 188 6.65 11.11 -3.14
C GLU A 188 7.34 11.55 -4.44
N ALA A 189 7.53 10.59 -5.35
CA ALA A 189 8.04 10.85 -6.69
C ALA A 189 6.89 10.70 -7.66
N PHE A 190 6.69 11.69 -8.53
CA PHE A 190 5.69 11.59 -9.59
C PHE A 190 5.98 10.35 -10.46
N PRO A 191 5.04 9.39 -10.54
CA PRO A 191 5.22 8.24 -11.39
C PRO A 191 5.25 8.67 -12.86
N LYS A 192 6.01 7.94 -13.68
CA LYS A 192 6.06 8.27 -15.12
C LYS A 192 4.67 8.11 -15.72
N GLN A 193 4.18 9.16 -16.37
CA GLN A 193 2.85 9.19 -16.98
C GLN A 193 2.57 8.02 -17.93
N GLU A 194 3.59 7.57 -18.66
CA GLU A 194 3.49 6.40 -19.53
C GLU A 194 3.17 5.09 -18.79
N MET A 195 3.76 4.87 -17.60
CA MET A 195 3.49 3.68 -16.77
C MET A 195 2.08 3.74 -16.19
N LEU A 196 1.66 4.91 -15.71
CA LEU A 196 0.30 5.14 -15.25
C LEU A 196 -0.73 4.91 -16.37
N ALA A 197 -0.46 5.41 -17.58
CA ALA A 197 -1.33 5.23 -18.73
C ALA A 197 -1.50 3.75 -19.10
N ARG A 198 -0.44 2.96 -19.04
CA ARG A 198 -0.51 1.49 -19.28
C ARG A 198 -1.36 0.78 -18.22
N LEU A 199 -1.16 1.09 -16.94
CA LEU A 199 -1.99 0.51 -15.86
C LEU A 199 -3.46 0.93 -16.00
N ASN A 200 -3.73 2.19 -16.32
CA ASN A 200 -5.09 2.69 -16.51
C ASN A 200 -5.77 2.05 -17.73
N THR A 201 -5.05 1.88 -18.84
CA THR A 201 -5.57 1.21 -20.04
C THR A 201 -5.98 -0.24 -19.73
N ARG A 202 -5.16 -0.98 -18.98
CA ARG A 202 -5.49 -2.35 -18.56
C ARG A 202 -6.68 -2.41 -17.60
N LEU A 203 -6.79 -1.43 -16.71
CA LEU A 203 -7.91 -1.29 -15.79
C LEU A 203 -9.22 -1.02 -16.54
N GLU A 204 -9.21 -0.09 -17.50
CA GLU A 204 -10.37 0.29 -18.31
C GLU A 204 -10.76 -0.80 -19.32
N GLY A 205 -9.78 -1.51 -19.87
CA GLY A 205 -10.00 -2.62 -20.80
C GLY A 205 -10.56 -3.90 -20.14
N GLY A 206 -10.53 -4.00 -18.81
CA GLY A 206 -10.94 -5.20 -18.08
C GLY A 206 -9.94 -6.35 -18.14
N ASP A 207 -8.75 -6.12 -18.70
CA ASP A 207 -7.66 -7.10 -18.83
C ASP A 207 -6.80 -7.21 -17.55
N ALA A 208 -7.02 -6.32 -16.58
CA ALA A 208 -6.32 -6.34 -15.31
C ALA A 208 -6.79 -7.51 -14.42
N HIS A 209 -5.84 -8.19 -13.78
CA HIS A 209 -6.13 -9.14 -12.72
C HIS A 209 -6.93 -8.44 -11.58
N PRO A 210 -7.89 -9.10 -10.90
CA PRO A 210 -8.74 -8.43 -9.90
C PRO A 210 -7.96 -7.70 -8.79
N LEU A 211 -6.87 -8.30 -8.30
CA LEU A 211 -6.00 -7.65 -7.31
C LEU A 211 -5.22 -6.47 -7.88
N GLU A 212 -4.83 -6.54 -9.16
CA GLU A 212 -4.21 -5.39 -9.81
C GLU A 212 -5.20 -4.25 -9.95
N ALA A 213 -6.46 -4.53 -10.30
CA ALA A 213 -7.48 -3.50 -10.40
C ALA A 213 -7.64 -2.75 -9.07
N ILE A 214 -7.69 -3.47 -7.95
CA ILE A 214 -7.72 -2.88 -6.60
C ILE A 214 -6.49 -2.00 -6.35
N VAL A 215 -5.29 -2.53 -6.60
CA VAL A 215 -4.04 -1.79 -6.35
C VAL A 215 -3.95 -0.54 -7.22
N THR A 216 -4.21 -0.67 -8.53
CA THR A 216 -4.17 0.43 -9.50
C THR A 216 -5.16 1.53 -9.17
N ARG A 217 -6.42 1.21 -8.83
CA ARG A 217 -7.43 2.21 -8.41
C ARG A 217 -6.97 3.03 -7.20
N MET A 218 -6.35 2.35 -6.23
CA MET A 218 -5.85 2.98 -5.02
C MET A 218 -4.63 3.86 -5.28
N LEU A 219 -3.71 3.40 -6.13
CA LEU A 219 -2.56 4.21 -6.58
C LEU A 219 -3.01 5.46 -7.34
N LEU A 220 -3.95 5.33 -8.28
CA LEU A 220 -4.48 6.45 -9.05
C LEU A 220 -5.20 7.48 -8.17
N THR A 221 -5.94 7.03 -7.15
CA THR A 221 -6.56 7.94 -6.17
C THR A 221 -5.51 8.75 -5.43
N LYS A 222 -4.38 8.15 -5.05
CA LYS A 222 -3.29 8.87 -4.36
C LYS A 222 -2.57 9.86 -5.27
N VAL A 223 -2.29 9.50 -6.52
CA VAL A 223 -1.66 10.40 -7.50
C VAL A 223 -2.52 11.65 -7.76
N LYS A 224 -3.86 11.50 -7.86
CA LYS A 224 -4.79 12.62 -8.11
C LYS A 224 -4.94 13.60 -6.92
N LEU A 225 -4.47 13.22 -5.73
CA LEU A 225 -4.59 14.04 -4.51
C LEU A 225 -3.36 14.91 -4.26
N GLU A 226 -2.25 14.67 -4.96
CA GLU A 226 -1.14 15.62 -4.97
C GLU A 226 -1.48 16.74 -5.96
N PRO A 227 -1.38 18.02 -5.57
CA PRO A 227 -1.62 19.11 -6.50
C PRO A 227 -0.70 18.90 -7.71
N GLU A 228 -1.25 18.99 -8.92
CA GLU A 228 -0.44 19.36 -10.07
C GLU A 228 0.34 20.58 -9.61
N ASP A 229 1.67 20.52 -9.67
CA ASP A 229 2.48 21.72 -9.55
C ASP A 229 1.80 22.73 -10.48
N GLU A 230 1.18 23.78 -9.92
CA GLU A 230 0.81 24.94 -10.72
C GLU A 230 2.08 25.24 -11.48
N ASP A 231 2.03 25.13 -12.81
CA ASP A 231 3.12 25.51 -13.69
C ASP A 231 3.57 26.88 -13.20
N VAL A 232 4.68 26.88 -12.44
CA VAL A 232 5.34 28.10 -12.05
C VAL A 232 5.89 28.58 -13.37
N ASP A 233 5.08 29.38 -14.06
CA ASP A 233 5.44 30.06 -15.28
C ASP A 233 6.88 30.53 -15.08
N GLU A 234 7.75 30.01 -15.95
CA GLU A 234 9.14 30.43 -16.03
C GLU A 234 9.12 31.97 -16.03
N PRO A 235 9.72 32.66 -15.04
CA PRO A 235 9.53 34.08 -14.92
C PRO A 235 10.10 34.71 -16.20
N THR A 236 9.19 35.24 -17.01
CA THR A 236 9.55 35.97 -18.22
C THR A 236 10.47 37.10 -17.78
N PRO A 237 11.66 37.26 -18.38
CA PRO A 237 12.56 38.33 -17.98
C PRO A 237 11.96 39.66 -18.43
N GLU A 238 11.19 40.30 -17.55
CA GLU A 238 10.81 41.70 -17.72
C GLU A 238 12.06 42.54 -17.54
N ASN A 239 12.51 43.13 -18.66
CA ASN A 239 13.48 44.20 -18.68
C ASN A 239 12.94 45.38 -17.86
N HIS A 240 13.46 45.56 -16.65
CA HIS A 240 13.28 46.80 -15.92
C HIS A 240 14.58 47.60 -15.93
N GLU A 241 14.50 48.73 -16.63
CA GLU A 241 15.47 49.82 -16.64
C GLU A 241 15.84 50.24 -15.22
N GLU A 242 17.14 50.50 -15.04
CA GLU A 242 17.71 51.07 -13.83
C GLU A 242 16.98 52.34 -13.39
N LYS A 243 16.46 52.32 -12.17
CA LYS A 243 16.28 53.55 -11.41
C LYS A 243 16.83 53.35 -10.01
N ASN A 244 17.96 54.02 -9.76
CA ASN A 244 18.56 54.15 -8.45
C ASN A 244 17.59 54.84 -7.49
N ASP A 245 17.30 54.19 -6.37
CA ASP A 245 16.84 54.88 -5.16
C ASP A 245 17.42 54.16 -3.93
N GLU A 246 18.18 54.92 -3.14
CA GLU A 246 18.79 54.46 -1.89
C GLU A 246 17.70 54.36 -0.82
N GLY A 247 17.37 53.13 -0.41
CA GLY A 247 16.48 52.86 0.72
C GLY A 247 16.85 51.54 1.37
N GLU A 248 17.04 51.57 2.69
CA GLU A 248 17.51 50.46 3.54
C GLU A 248 16.87 49.10 3.20
N LYS A 249 17.69 48.13 2.80
CA LYS A 249 17.25 46.74 2.60
C LYS A 249 16.97 46.07 3.95
N PRO A 250 15.81 45.43 4.16
CA PRO A 250 15.66 44.50 5.27
C PRO A 250 16.61 43.32 5.02
N GLN A 251 17.42 42.97 6.02
CA GLN A 251 18.31 41.80 5.94
C GLN A 251 17.48 40.56 5.63
N SER A 252 17.67 40.01 4.43
CA SER A 252 17.04 38.76 3.98
C SER A 252 17.29 37.65 4.99
N ILE A 253 16.24 36.94 5.38
CA ILE A 253 16.23 35.79 6.30
C ILE A 253 17.30 34.74 5.88
N THR A 254 17.58 34.65 4.58
CA THR A 254 18.62 33.78 4.02
C THR A 254 20.04 34.18 4.46
N SER A 255 20.31 35.47 4.64
CA SER A 255 21.58 35.97 5.17
C SER A 255 21.73 35.69 6.67
N ILE A 256 20.63 35.76 7.43
CA ILE A 256 20.61 35.42 8.86
C ILE A 256 20.91 33.93 9.04
N ILE A 257 20.27 33.06 8.26
CA ILE A 257 20.51 31.61 8.29
C ILE A 257 21.97 31.28 7.92
N LYS A 258 22.55 31.94 6.90
CA LYS A 258 23.95 31.74 6.53
C LYS A 258 24.92 32.16 7.63
N ILE A 259 24.68 33.28 8.32
CA ILE A 259 25.53 33.73 9.43
C ILE A 259 25.43 32.74 10.60
N SER A 260 24.23 32.32 10.99
CA SER A 260 24.03 31.35 12.07
C SER A 260 24.71 30.00 11.79
N LEU A 261 24.63 29.50 10.56
CA LEU A 261 25.26 28.23 10.18
C LEU A 261 26.79 28.32 10.18
N THR A 262 27.34 29.47 9.77
CA THR A 262 28.79 29.70 9.76
C THR A 262 29.36 29.78 11.17
N VAL A 263 28.69 30.47 12.09
CA VAL A 263 29.10 30.55 13.50
C VAL A 263 29.07 29.16 14.17
N LEU A 264 28.07 28.34 13.85
CA LEU A 264 27.92 27.00 14.44
C LEU A 264 29.01 26.03 13.94
N VAL A 265 29.39 26.12 12.66
CA VAL A 265 30.49 25.33 12.08
C VAL A 265 31.85 25.74 12.66
N ILE A 266 32.10 27.04 12.83
CA ILE A 266 33.35 27.54 13.43
C ILE A 266 33.43 27.14 14.91
N GLY A 267 32.33 27.25 15.67
CA GLY A 267 32.26 26.82 17.07
C GLY A 267 32.51 25.32 17.23
N TYR A 268 31.95 24.49 16.34
CA TYR A 268 32.18 23.04 16.35
C TYR A 268 33.64 22.68 16.02
N ALA A 269 34.23 23.37 15.05
CA ALA A 269 35.64 23.16 14.69
C ALA A 269 36.59 23.56 15.83
N LEU A 270 36.36 24.71 16.47
CA LEU A 270 37.15 25.16 17.62
C LEU A 270 36.98 24.25 18.84
N GLY A 271 35.75 23.77 19.11
CA GLY A 271 35.49 22.82 20.19
C GLY A 271 36.18 21.47 20.00
N LYS A 272 36.25 20.97 18.75
CA LYS A 272 37.02 19.76 18.43
C LYS A 272 38.52 19.95 18.56
N ILE A 273 39.05 21.11 18.19
CA ILE A 273 40.47 21.41 18.34
C ILE A 273 40.84 21.54 19.82
N ALA A 274 40.00 22.18 20.64
CA ALA A 274 40.22 22.28 22.08
C ALA A 274 40.23 20.91 22.79
N MET A 275 39.39 19.96 22.35
CA MET A 275 39.41 18.58 22.88
C MET A 275 40.63 17.76 22.48
N LEU A 276 41.32 18.11 21.38
CA LEU A 276 42.51 17.40 20.92
C LEU A 276 43.81 17.87 21.61
N TYR A 277 43.75 18.98 22.34
CA TYR A 277 44.89 19.59 23.05
C TYR A 277 44.64 19.75 24.57
N SER A 278 43.63 19.05 25.11
CA SER A 278 43.35 18.93 26.55
C SER A 278 43.68 17.53 27.08
#